data_AF-A0A6M8PEJ5-F1
#
_entry.id   AF-A0A6M8PEJ5-F1
#
_cell.length_a   1.000
_cell.length_b   1.000
_cell.length_c   1.000
_cell.angle_alpha   90.00
_cell.angle_beta   90.00
_cell.angle_gamma   90.00
#
_symmetry.space_group_name_H-M   'P 1'
#
loop_
_entity.id
_entity.type
_entity.pdbx_description
1 polymer ?
#
loop_
_entity_poly.entity_id
_entity_poly.type
_entity_poly.pdbx_seq_one_letter_code
_entity_poly.pdbx_strand_id
1 'polypeptide(L)'
;VSGIFADEAPKVSGAVVTLGATTLDHITVDDTTAGKVVYTAHSGYAVEKVVDGDKVVKAFDLKVDAPRSVTTHLKEDKHYLTVCVVPALHLAFKKEGDAWVEMPLADLYEQVLFKGREEVVGDLDKHEDTALFGSEAFGSGKKHTFTATGKKISKVTFGDHVLVDGSYEVFLGLTVYAHGDKKVATVWYLYKPDARIKEVFFEKAGDSWVRVDVTAAAKILNGINPSFSADYKTQYDGFSVYGVFSAVAVVFAV
;
A
#
# COMPACT_ATOMS: atom_id res chain seq x y z
N VAL A 1 34.43 -4.23 28.96
CA VAL A 1 34.74 -3.62 27.65
C VAL A 1 33.41 -3.33 26.98
N SER A 2 33.19 -2.06 26.71
CA SER A 2 32.01 -1.40 26.14
C SER A 2 31.90 -1.57 24.62
N GLY A 3 30.67 -1.47 24.11
CA GLY A 3 30.35 -1.17 22.71
C GLY A 3 30.25 -2.41 21.81
N ILE A 4 29.45 -2.47 20.75
CA ILE A 4 28.63 -1.53 19.97
C ILE A 4 27.59 -2.41 19.24
N PHE A 5 26.48 -1.81 18.80
CA PHE A 5 25.45 -2.24 17.83
C PHE A 5 24.04 -2.00 18.38
N ALA A 6 23.79 -0.77 18.83
CA ALA A 6 22.54 -0.13 18.43
C ALA A 6 22.87 0.50 17.08
N ASP A 7 22.40 -0.08 15.98
CA ASP A 7 22.41 0.61 14.69
C ASP A 7 21.61 1.90 14.89
N GLU A 8 22.32 3.01 15.01
CA GLU A 8 21.73 4.34 15.03
C GLU A 8 21.07 4.50 13.66
N ALA A 9 19.73 4.58 13.63
CA ALA A 9 19.00 4.79 12.38
C ALA A 9 19.65 5.96 11.63
N PRO A 10 19.83 5.87 10.29
CA PRO A 10 20.51 6.90 9.53
C PRO A 10 19.88 8.26 9.85
N LYS A 11 20.70 9.18 10.34
CA LYS A 11 20.26 10.52 10.74
C LYS A 11 19.70 11.24 9.52
N VAL A 12 18.38 11.27 9.38
CA VAL A 12 17.69 11.98 8.31
C VAL A 12 17.59 13.46 8.66
N SER A 13 17.76 14.32 7.65
CA SER A 13 17.54 15.76 7.80
C SER A 13 16.06 16.09 7.62
N GLY A 14 15.59 17.11 8.34
CA GLY A 14 14.21 17.56 8.28
C GLY A 14 13.93 18.49 7.10
N ALA A 15 12.82 18.24 6.42
CA ALA A 15 12.24 19.10 5.41
C ALA A 15 10.86 19.62 5.85
N VAL A 16 10.53 20.84 5.43
CA VAL A 16 9.23 21.46 5.70
C VAL A 16 8.39 21.44 4.44
N VAL A 17 7.19 20.85 4.54
CA VAL A 17 6.20 20.86 3.46
C VAL A 17 5.22 22.00 3.70
N THR A 18 5.25 23.01 2.83
CA THR A 18 4.23 24.07 2.80
C THR A 18 3.17 23.72 1.77
N LEU A 19 1.93 23.50 2.23
CA LEU A 19 0.82 23.13 1.35
C LEU A 19 0.55 24.24 0.32
N GLY A 20 0.35 23.84 -0.94
CA GLY A 20 0.14 24.75 -2.06
C GLY A 20 1.43 25.30 -2.70
N ALA A 21 2.60 25.12 -2.07
CA ALA A 21 3.87 25.47 -2.71
C ALA A 21 4.21 24.49 -3.84
N THR A 22 4.75 25.02 -4.94
CA THR A 22 5.19 24.25 -6.12
C THR A 22 6.69 23.99 -6.13
N THR A 23 7.44 24.63 -5.23
CA THR A 23 8.88 24.46 -5.08
C THR A 23 9.23 24.56 -3.60
N LEU A 24 9.99 23.58 -3.11
CA LEU A 24 10.33 23.40 -1.71
C LEU A 24 11.71 22.76 -1.63
N ASP A 25 12.50 23.15 -0.62
CA ASP A 25 13.82 22.57 -0.42
C ASP A 25 13.71 21.10 -0.04
N HIS A 26 14.46 20.24 -0.75
CA HIS A 26 14.54 18.80 -0.52
C HIS A 26 13.22 18.03 -0.70
N ILE A 27 12.23 18.63 -1.36
CA ILE A 27 10.93 18.03 -1.66
C ILE A 27 10.67 18.12 -3.17
N THR A 28 10.33 16.99 -3.77
CA THR A 28 9.72 16.96 -5.11
C THR A 28 8.21 17.17 -4.97
N VAL A 29 7.65 18.08 -5.75
CA VAL A 29 6.20 18.33 -5.84
C VAL A 29 5.68 17.79 -7.16
N ASP A 30 4.71 16.89 -7.10
CA ASP A 30 3.99 16.35 -8.27
C ASP A 30 2.51 16.74 -8.17
N ASP A 31 2.08 17.60 -9.09
CA ASP A 31 0.72 18.13 -9.24
C ASP A 31 0.06 17.72 -10.56
N THR A 32 0.59 16.69 -11.23
CA THR A 32 0.14 16.25 -12.56
C THR A 32 -1.27 15.63 -12.55
N THR A 33 -1.77 15.23 -11.38
CA THR A 33 -3.09 14.63 -11.21
C THR A 33 -4.09 15.66 -10.68
N ALA A 34 -5.15 15.95 -11.45
CA ALA A 34 -6.17 16.90 -11.04
C ALA A 34 -6.75 16.59 -9.65
N GLY A 35 -6.73 17.59 -8.76
CA GLY A 35 -7.22 17.47 -7.38
C GLY A 35 -6.34 16.60 -6.48
N LYS A 36 -5.08 16.35 -6.83
CA LYS A 36 -4.10 15.64 -6.01
C LYS A 36 -2.72 16.28 -6.18
N VAL A 37 -2.04 16.58 -5.07
CA VAL A 37 -0.63 17.00 -5.09
C VAL A 37 0.17 16.11 -4.15
N VAL A 38 1.30 15.58 -4.61
CA VAL A 38 2.20 14.71 -3.84
C VAL A 38 3.50 15.45 -3.58
N TYR A 39 3.87 15.56 -2.31
CA TYR A 39 5.14 16.08 -1.83
C TYR A 39 5.99 14.90 -1.39
N THR A 40 7.16 14.70 -2.00
CA THR A 40 8.04 13.56 -1.69
C THR A 40 9.40 14.06 -1.25
N ALA A 41 9.83 13.66 -0.04
CA ALA A 41 11.14 14.01 0.48
C ALA A 41 12.25 13.29 -0.29
N HIS A 42 13.29 14.05 -0.68
CA HIS A 42 14.48 13.51 -1.35
C HIS A 42 15.20 12.48 -0.47
N SER A 43 16.05 11.64 -1.09
CA SER A 43 16.90 10.72 -0.33
C SER A 43 17.76 11.48 0.69
N GLY A 44 17.91 10.93 1.90
CA GLY A 44 18.56 11.60 3.04
C GLY A 44 17.67 12.56 3.85
N TYR A 45 16.47 12.89 3.37
CA TYR A 45 15.52 13.78 4.04
C TYR A 45 14.22 13.07 4.43
N ALA A 46 13.55 13.62 5.45
CA ALA A 46 12.21 13.24 5.89
C ALA A 46 11.36 14.49 6.15
N VAL A 47 10.04 14.37 6.08
CA VAL A 47 9.14 15.48 6.39
C VAL A 47 9.08 15.68 7.90
N GLU A 48 9.74 16.71 8.39
CA GLU A 48 9.73 17.10 9.80
C GLU A 48 8.45 17.83 10.16
N LYS A 49 7.93 18.63 9.23
CA LYS A 49 6.80 19.52 9.48
C LYS A 49 5.97 19.72 8.23
N VAL A 50 4.64 19.71 8.42
CA VAL A 50 3.66 20.10 7.41
C VAL A 50 2.98 21.38 7.89
N VAL A 51 2.94 22.39 7.03
CA VAL A 51 2.35 23.70 7.33
C VAL A 51 1.37 24.14 6.25
N ASP A 52 0.34 24.88 6.64
CA ASP A 52 -0.63 25.54 5.78
C ASP A 52 -0.58 27.05 6.08
N GLY A 53 0.14 27.80 5.25
CA GLY A 53 0.59 29.15 5.60
C GLY A 53 1.44 29.14 6.88
N ASP A 54 1.06 29.98 7.85
CA ASP A 54 1.76 30.09 9.14
C ASP A 54 1.35 29.01 10.17
N LYS A 55 0.36 28.16 9.83
CA LYS A 55 -0.18 27.17 10.76
C LYS A 55 0.51 25.82 10.59
N VAL A 56 0.94 25.24 11.70
CA VAL A 56 1.45 23.87 11.73
C VAL A 56 0.29 22.88 11.69
N VAL A 57 0.28 22.01 10.70
CA VAL A 57 -0.68 20.90 10.58
C VAL A 57 -0.20 19.70 11.38
N LYS A 58 1.06 19.32 11.20
CA LYS A 58 1.70 18.22 11.92
C LYS A 58 3.21 18.44 11.98
N ALA A 59 3.84 18.05 13.07
CA ALA A 59 5.28 17.96 13.22
C ALA A 59 5.66 16.57 13.72
N PHE A 60 6.85 16.10 13.32
CA PHE A 60 7.36 14.77 13.62
C PHE A 60 8.69 14.85 14.35
N ASP A 61 8.90 13.97 15.33
CA ASP A 61 10.23 13.72 15.87
C ASP A 61 10.93 12.73 14.94
N LEU A 62 11.92 13.22 14.18
CA LEU A 62 12.67 12.43 13.21
C LEU A 62 13.53 11.32 13.82
N LYS A 63 13.64 11.27 15.15
CA LYS A 63 14.24 10.14 15.86
C LYS A 63 13.27 8.96 16.01
N VAL A 64 11.97 9.22 15.89
CA VAL A 64 10.89 8.24 16.05
C VAL A 64 10.32 7.87 14.69
N ASP A 65 9.90 8.89 13.93
CA ASP A 65 9.21 8.73 12.66
C ASP A 65 9.94 9.50 11.56
N ALA A 66 10.13 8.89 10.39
CA ALA A 66 10.76 9.53 9.24
C ALA A 66 9.80 9.57 8.03
N PRO A 67 8.75 10.42 8.07
CA PRO A 67 7.75 10.45 7.02
C PRO A 67 8.35 10.78 5.66
N ARG A 68 7.89 10.07 4.63
CA ARG A 68 8.47 10.20 3.28
C ARG A 68 7.67 11.02 2.31
N SER A 69 6.35 11.07 2.49
CA SER A 69 5.51 11.84 1.60
C SER A 69 4.28 12.39 2.28
N VAL A 70 3.80 13.48 1.71
CA VAL A 70 2.56 14.14 2.06
C VAL A 70 1.73 14.24 0.79
N THR A 71 0.46 13.86 0.83
CA THR A 71 -0.43 13.97 -0.32
C THR A 71 -1.65 14.79 0.04
N THR A 72 -1.96 15.81 -0.75
CA THR A 72 -3.23 16.53 -0.65
C THR A 72 -4.24 15.96 -1.63
N HIS A 73 -5.52 16.05 -1.28
CA HIS A 73 -6.63 15.68 -2.13
C HIS A 73 -7.69 16.78 -2.09
N LEU A 74 -8.18 17.19 -3.25
CA LEU A 74 -9.36 18.04 -3.40
C LEU A 74 -10.52 17.16 -3.89
N LYS A 75 -11.53 16.99 -3.04
CA LYS A 75 -12.72 16.19 -3.34
C LYS A 75 -13.96 16.93 -2.86
N GLU A 76 -14.93 17.11 -3.75
CA GLU A 76 -16.18 17.85 -3.46
C GLU A 76 -15.91 19.20 -2.78
N ASP A 77 -14.95 19.97 -3.34
CA ASP A 77 -14.48 21.28 -2.85
C ASP A 77 -13.90 21.27 -1.41
N LYS A 78 -13.64 20.08 -0.85
CA LYS A 78 -13.00 19.89 0.45
C LYS A 78 -11.58 19.39 0.29
N HIS A 79 -10.71 19.89 1.17
CA HIS A 79 -9.30 19.52 1.20
C HIS A 79 -9.06 18.42 2.23
N TYR A 80 -8.30 17.42 1.80
CA TYR A 80 -7.83 16.31 2.61
C TYR A 80 -6.33 16.20 2.47
N LEU A 81 -5.70 15.62 3.48
CA LEU A 81 -4.26 15.45 3.57
C LEU A 81 -3.97 14.04 4.07
N THR A 82 -3.00 13.37 3.46
CA THR A 82 -2.39 12.17 4.04
C THR A 82 -0.91 12.38 4.25
N VAL A 83 -0.38 11.81 5.32
CA VAL A 83 1.06 11.80 5.60
C VAL A 83 1.49 10.35 5.74
N CYS A 84 2.42 9.91 4.88
CA CYS A 84 3.05 8.60 4.96
C CYS A 84 4.15 8.64 6.02
N VAL A 85 3.82 8.22 7.24
CA VAL A 85 4.74 8.22 8.40
C VAL A 85 5.79 7.13 8.21
N VAL A 86 5.31 5.93 7.88
CA VAL A 86 6.06 4.80 7.34
C VAL A 86 5.17 4.13 6.30
N PRO A 87 5.69 3.30 5.38
CA PRO A 87 4.86 2.70 4.33
C PRO A 87 3.57 2.04 4.85
N ALA A 88 3.62 1.36 6.00
CA ALA A 88 2.47 0.71 6.61
C ALA A 88 1.52 1.63 7.40
N LEU A 89 1.93 2.86 7.75
CA LEU A 89 1.14 3.76 8.60
C LEU A 89 1.03 5.15 7.98
N HIS A 90 -0.20 5.50 7.63
CA HIS A 90 -0.51 6.82 7.09
C HIS A 90 -1.47 7.53 8.04
N LEU A 91 -1.24 8.82 8.25
CA LEU A 91 -2.20 9.70 8.93
C LEU A 91 -3.09 10.37 7.89
N ALA A 92 -4.33 10.66 8.25
CA ALA A 92 -5.28 11.37 7.40
C ALA A 92 -5.85 12.59 8.14
N PHE A 93 -6.00 13.71 7.43
CA PHE A 93 -6.58 14.92 7.94
C PHE A 93 -7.60 15.49 6.96
N LYS A 94 -8.58 16.20 7.48
CA LYS A 94 -9.56 16.96 6.72
C LYS A 94 -9.47 18.43 7.14
N LYS A 95 -9.56 19.33 6.16
CA LYS A 95 -9.62 20.76 6.43
C LYS A 95 -11.03 21.17 6.86
N GLU A 96 -11.14 21.80 8.03
CA GLU A 96 -12.37 22.34 8.59
C GLU A 96 -12.17 23.83 8.93
N GLY A 97 -12.72 24.71 8.09
CA GLY A 97 -12.38 26.13 8.13
C GLY A 97 -10.89 26.36 7.92
N ASP A 98 -10.23 27.00 8.88
CA ASP A 98 -8.79 27.28 8.85
C ASP A 98 -7.94 26.27 9.64
N ALA A 99 -8.51 25.15 10.06
CA ALA A 99 -7.83 24.11 10.83
C ALA A 99 -7.82 22.77 10.07
N TRP A 100 -6.84 21.93 10.40
CA TRP A 100 -6.77 20.56 9.93
C TRP A 100 -7.07 19.63 11.09
N VAL A 101 -8.05 18.75 10.92
CA VAL A 101 -8.50 17.80 11.94
C VAL A 101 -8.14 16.40 11.48
N GLU A 102 -7.50 15.62 12.36
CA GLU A 102 -7.16 14.23 12.09
C GLU A 102 -8.44 13.39 11.96
N MET A 103 -8.47 12.48 11.00
CA MET A 103 -9.61 11.58 10.75
C MET A 103 -9.13 10.15 10.54
N PRO A 104 -9.99 9.13 10.74
CA PRO A 104 -9.63 7.76 10.45
C PRO A 104 -9.24 7.58 8.97
N LEU A 105 -8.12 6.90 8.72
CA LEU A 105 -7.64 6.65 7.35
C LEU A 105 -8.66 5.82 6.55
N ALA A 106 -9.35 4.88 7.20
CA ALA A 106 -10.40 4.09 6.57
C ALA A 106 -11.55 4.98 6.07
N ASP A 107 -11.98 5.96 6.86
CA ASP A 107 -13.03 6.90 6.46
C ASP A 107 -12.60 7.76 5.27
N LEU A 108 -11.34 8.18 5.22
CA LEU A 108 -10.81 8.90 4.06
C LEU A 108 -10.93 8.03 2.80
N TYR A 109 -10.53 6.77 2.85
CA TYR A 109 -10.65 5.89 1.69
C TYR A 109 -12.11 5.61 1.34
N GLU A 110 -12.92 5.12 2.27
CA GLU A 110 -14.28 4.64 1.98
C GLU A 110 -15.26 5.77 1.67
N GLN A 111 -15.21 6.87 2.44
CA GLN A 111 -16.20 7.94 2.37
C GLN A 111 -15.78 9.08 1.45
N VAL A 112 -14.51 9.15 1.03
CA VAL A 112 -13.98 10.27 0.22
C VAL A 112 -13.33 9.76 -1.07
N LEU A 113 -12.26 8.96 -0.98
CA LEU A 113 -11.48 8.58 -2.16
C LEU A 113 -12.18 7.53 -3.03
N PHE A 114 -12.93 6.63 -2.41
CA PHE A 114 -13.67 5.53 -3.04
C PHE A 114 -15.18 5.78 -3.11
N LYS A 115 -15.63 6.96 -2.65
CA LYS A 115 -17.03 7.35 -2.72
C LYS A 115 -17.54 7.26 -4.16
N GLY A 116 -18.68 6.60 -4.34
CA GLY A 116 -19.32 6.45 -5.65
C GLY A 116 -18.67 5.44 -6.60
N ARG A 117 -17.61 4.72 -6.17
CA ARG A 117 -17.02 3.66 -6.99
C ARG A 117 -17.87 2.39 -6.93
N GLU A 118 -17.96 1.70 -8.08
CA GLU A 118 -18.61 0.39 -8.18
C GLU A 118 -17.79 -0.67 -7.44
N GLU A 119 -18.45 -1.53 -6.67
CA GLU A 119 -17.82 -2.64 -5.98
C GLU A 119 -17.69 -3.85 -6.90
N VAL A 120 -16.48 -4.42 -6.96
CA VAL A 120 -16.18 -5.62 -7.73
C VAL A 120 -15.42 -6.65 -6.93
N VAL A 121 -15.56 -7.90 -7.33
CA VAL A 121 -14.81 -9.03 -6.78
C VAL A 121 -13.46 -9.13 -7.49
N GLY A 122 -12.37 -9.12 -6.73
CA GLY A 122 -11.03 -9.43 -7.22
C GLY A 122 -10.81 -10.93 -7.30
N ASP A 123 -11.23 -11.56 -8.40
CA ASP A 123 -11.04 -12.99 -8.63
C ASP A 123 -9.63 -13.26 -9.21
N LEU A 124 -8.80 -13.98 -8.46
CA LEU A 124 -7.40 -14.24 -8.83
C LEU A 124 -7.26 -15.08 -10.11
N ASP A 125 -8.25 -15.93 -10.42
CA ASP A 125 -8.25 -16.74 -11.65
C ASP A 125 -8.70 -15.92 -12.88
N LYS A 126 -9.25 -14.72 -12.68
CA LYS A 126 -9.70 -13.81 -13.75
C LYS A 126 -8.80 -12.58 -13.93
N HIS A 127 -7.53 -12.68 -13.54
CA HIS A 127 -6.55 -11.59 -13.68
C HIS A 127 -6.28 -11.13 -15.12
N GLU A 128 -6.68 -11.92 -16.12
CA GLU A 128 -6.61 -11.55 -17.53
C GLU A 128 -7.80 -10.72 -18.02
N ASP A 129 -8.82 -10.49 -17.17
CA ASP A 129 -9.95 -9.63 -17.51
C ASP A 129 -9.49 -8.17 -17.68
N THR A 130 -9.32 -7.76 -18.93
CA THR A 130 -8.87 -6.43 -19.31
C THR A 130 -9.83 -5.30 -18.91
N ALA A 131 -11.08 -5.61 -18.55
CA ALA A 131 -11.99 -4.62 -17.98
C ALA A 131 -11.63 -4.27 -16.52
N LEU A 132 -10.88 -5.14 -15.83
CA LEU A 132 -10.48 -4.99 -14.44
C LEU A 132 -8.97 -4.74 -14.28
N PHE A 133 -8.15 -5.41 -15.11
CA PHE A 133 -6.70 -5.46 -14.98
C PHE A 133 -5.99 -4.87 -16.17
N GLY A 134 -4.94 -4.10 -15.89
CA GLY A 134 -3.91 -3.74 -16.85
C GLY A 134 -2.79 -4.80 -16.80
N SER A 135 -2.18 -5.09 -17.95
CA SER A 135 -1.11 -6.09 -18.05
C SER A 135 0.19 -5.46 -18.56
N GLU A 136 1.30 -5.81 -17.93
CA GLU A 136 2.64 -5.42 -18.35
C GLU A 136 3.61 -6.61 -18.25
N ALA A 137 4.75 -6.52 -18.95
CA ALA A 137 5.77 -7.56 -18.89
C ALA A 137 6.44 -7.60 -17.50
N PHE A 138 6.73 -8.81 -17.02
CA PHE A 138 7.44 -9.02 -15.77
C PHE A 138 8.42 -10.19 -15.92
N GLY A 139 9.69 -9.89 -16.22
CA GLY A 139 10.67 -10.92 -16.56
C GLY A 139 10.23 -11.74 -17.77
N SER A 140 10.15 -13.06 -17.61
CA SER A 140 9.61 -13.98 -18.62
C SER A 140 8.08 -14.11 -18.59
N GLY A 141 7.42 -13.51 -17.61
CA GLY A 141 5.97 -13.56 -17.40
C GLY A 141 5.26 -12.22 -17.60
N LYS A 142 4.07 -12.12 -17.02
CA LYS A 142 3.24 -10.92 -16.99
C LYS A 142 2.87 -10.54 -15.57
N LYS A 143 2.69 -9.25 -15.34
CA LYS A 143 2.11 -8.66 -14.14
C LYS A 143 0.77 -8.04 -14.53
N HIS A 144 -0.27 -8.42 -13.80
CA HIS A 144 -1.65 -7.99 -14.01
C HIS A 144 -2.09 -7.18 -12.79
N THR A 145 -2.22 -5.87 -12.93
CA THR A 145 -2.57 -4.97 -11.82
C THR A 145 -3.98 -4.46 -12.00
N PHE A 146 -4.78 -4.50 -10.92
CA PHE A 146 -6.12 -3.93 -10.92
C PHE A 146 -6.02 -2.42 -11.19
N THR A 147 -6.59 -1.97 -12.31
CA THR A 147 -6.50 -0.57 -12.78
C THR A 147 -7.84 0.01 -13.20
N ALA A 148 -8.93 -0.74 -13.01
CA ALA A 148 -10.28 -0.29 -13.36
C ALA A 148 -10.65 1.02 -12.66
N THR A 149 -10.75 2.07 -13.47
CA THR A 149 -11.14 3.40 -13.01
C THR A 149 -12.61 3.40 -12.62
N GLY A 150 -12.93 4.04 -11.49
CA GLY A 150 -14.30 4.08 -10.98
C GLY A 150 -14.76 2.80 -10.28
N LYS A 151 -13.90 1.78 -10.16
CA LYS A 151 -14.18 0.56 -9.43
C LYS A 151 -13.31 0.44 -8.18
N LYS A 152 -13.77 -0.33 -7.19
CA LYS A 152 -13.01 -0.72 -6.00
C LYS A 152 -13.25 -2.20 -5.69
N ILE A 153 -12.23 -2.87 -5.17
CA ILE A 153 -12.34 -4.27 -4.76
C ILE A 153 -13.12 -4.34 -3.45
N SER A 154 -14.12 -5.21 -3.38
CA SER A 154 -14.90 -5.47 -2.16
C SER A 154 -14.50 -6.76 -1.45
N LYS A 155 -13.96 -7.74 -2.18
CA LYS A 155 -13.41 -8.99 -1.66
C LYS A 155 -12.45 -9.62 -2.67
N VAL A 156 -11.56 -10.48 -2.20
CA VAL A 156 -10.63 -11.26 -3.04
C VAL A 156 -11.00 -12.74 -2.96
N THR A 157 -11.13 -13.39 -4.12
CA THR A 157 -11.61 -14.78 -4.23
C THR A 157 -10.80 -15.58 -5.24
N PHE A 158 -11.01 -16.89 -5.24
CA PHE A 158 -10.74 -17.75 -6.39
C PHE A 158 -11.92 -18.72 -6.57
N GLY A 159 -12.57 -18.68 -7.72
CA GLY A 159 -13.87 -19.35 -7.88
C GLY A 159 -14.85 -18.93 -6.77
N ASP A 160 -15.44 -19.90 -6.09
CA ASP A 160 -16.38 -19.67 -4.98
C ASP A 160 -15.70 -19.48 -3.61
N HIS A 161 -14.37 -19.63 -3.53
CA HIS A 161 -13.63 -19.51 -2.27
C HIS A 161 -13.23 -18.06 -1.99
N VAL A 162 -13.56 -17.60 -0.78
CA VAL A 162 -13.17 -16.26 -0.30
C VAL A 162 -11.81 -16.33 0.39
N LEU A 163 -10.86 -15.53 -0.10
CA LEU A 163 -9.52 -15.41 0.49
C LEU A 163 -9.43 -14.23 1.47
N VAL A 164 -10.06 -13.11 1.10
CA VAL A 164 -10.18 -11.91 1.94
C VAL A 164 -11.59 -11.35 1.73
N ASP A 165 -12.38 -11.27 2.80
CA ASP A 165 -13.82 -10.99 2.71
C ASP A 165 -14.17 -9.49 2.67
N GLY A 166 -13.24 -8.61 3.04
CA GLY A 166 -13.43 -7.16 3.00
C GLY A 166 -14.15 -6.56 4.21
N SER A 167 -14.48 -7.38 5.22
CA SER A 167 -15.19 -6.91 6.41
C SER A 167 -14.34 -5.93 7.22
N TYR A 168 -13.04 -6.20 7.31
CA TYR A 168 -12.09 -5.37 8.04
C TYR A 168 -11.04 -4.72 7.14
N GLU A 169 -11.15 -4.92 5.83
CA GLU A 169 -10.15 -4.51 4.85
C GLU A 169 -10.70 -3.44 3.93
N VAL A 170 -9.95 -2.34 3.78
CA VAL A 170 -10.12 -1.41 2.67
C VAL A 170 -9.06 -1.73 1.63
N PHE A 171 -9.45 -2.39 0.54
CA PHE A 171 -8.51 -2.80 -0.51
C PHE A 171 -7.89 -1.60 -1.22
N LEU A 172 -6.56 -1.55 -1.21
CA LEU A 172 -5.76 -0.49 -1.83
C LEU A 172 -5.15 -0.95 -3.16
N GLY A 173 -4.98 -2.25 -3.36
CA GLY A 173 -4.67 -2.80 -4.67
C GLY A 173 -4.54 -4.32 -4.69
N LEU A 174 -4.50 -4.84 -5.91
CA LEU A 174 -4.37 -6.26 -6.23
C LEU A 174 -3.51 -6.39 -7.47
N THR A 175 -2.52 -7.28 -7.41
CA THR A 175 -1.68 -7.63 -8.55
C THR A 175 -1.51 -9.13 -8.64
N VAL A 176 -1.57 -9.71 -9.84
CA VAL A 176 -1.27 -11.11 -10.12
C VAL A 176 -0.10 -11.19 -11.08
N TYR A 177 0.96 -11.90 -10.68
CA TYR A 177 2.12 -12.24 -11.48
C TYR A 177 1.93 -13.64 -12.04
N ALA A 178 2.09 -13.83 -13.35
CA ALA A 178 1.82 -15.09 -14.02
C ALA A 178 2.89 -15.44 -15.06
N HIS A 179 3.36 -16.69 -15.02
CA HIS A 179 4.19 -17.30 -16.05
C HIS A 179 3.89 -18.80 -16.13
N GLY A 180 3.08 -19.20 -17.13
CA GLY A 180 2.53 -20.56 -17.21
C GLY A 180 1.73 -20.91 -15.95
N ASP A 181 2.13 -21.99 -15.29
CA ASP A 181 1.47 -22.47 -14.06
C ASP A 181 1.92 -21.71 -12.81
N LYS A 182 3.08 -21.02 -12.86
CA LYS A 182 3.55 -20.23 -11.72
C LYS A 182 2.75 -18.93 -11.64
N LYS A 183 1.93 -18.80 -10.59
CA LYS A 183 1.21 -17.56 -10.32
C LYS A 183 1.31 -17.15 -8.86
N VAL A 184 1.53 -15.87 -8.64
CA VAL A 184 1.55 -15.25 -7.30
C VAL A 184 0.68 -14.01 -7.34
N ALA A 185 -0.18 -13.84 -6.35
CA ALA A 185 -0.97 -12.63 -6.17
C ALA A 185 -0.44 -11.85 -4.96
N THR A 186 -0.42 -10.53 -5.07
CA THR A 186 -0.18 -9.61 -3.96
C THR A 186 -1.42 -8.77 -3.74
N VAL A 187 -1.87 -8.70 -2.50
CA VAL A 187 -3.02 -7.88 -2.08
C VAL A 187 -2.55 -6.88 -1.05
N TRP A 188 -2.86 -5.60 -1.29
CA TRP A 188 -2.64 -4.52 -0.32
C TRP A 188 -3.98 -4.02 0.19
N TYR A 189 -4.12 -3.90 1.51
CA TYR A 189 -5.32 -3.36 2.12
C TYR A 189 -4.97 -2.63 3.41
N LEU A 190 -5.77 -1.61 3.75
CA LEU A 190 -5.78 -1.05 5.10
C LEU A 190 -6.61 -1.95 6.00
N TYR A 191 -6.01 -2.44 7.09
CA TYR A 191 -6.74 -3.18 8.11
C TYR A 191 -7.36 -2.20 9.11
N LYS A 192 -8.69 -2.14 9.15
CA LYS A 192 -9.45 -1.15 9.94
C LYS A 192 -9.12 -1.18 11.45
N PRO A 193 -9.01 -2.35 12.11
CA PRO A 193 -8.79 -2.41 13.56
C PRO A 193 -7.44 -1.89 14.07
N ASP A 194 -6.37 -1.92 13.28
CA ASP A 194 -5.08 -1.33 13.66
C ASP A 194 -4.67 -0.11 12.80
N ALA A 195 -5.48 0.23 11.81
CA ALA A 195 -5.25 1.32 10.85
C ALA A 195 -3.91 1.23 10.10
N ARG A 196 -3.38 0.01 9.91
CA ARG A 196 -2.14 -0.22 9.17
C ARG A 196 -2.39 -0.90 7.84
N ILE A 197 -1.61 -0.50 6.84
CA ILE A 197 -1.61 -1.11 5.52
C ILE A 197 -0.87 -2.43 5.62
N LYS A 198 -1.49 -3.48 5.07
CA LYS A 198 -1.00 -4.85 5.07
C LYS A 198 -0.68 -5.28 3.65
N GLU A 199 0.33 -6.12 3.52
CA GLU A 199 0.70 -6.77 2.27
C GLU A 199 0.71 -8.28 2.46
N VAL A 200 -0.13 -8.96 1.69
CA VAL A 200 -0.26 -10.43 1.75
C VAL A 200 -0.08 -11.05 0.38
N PHE A 201 0.40 -12.29 0.38
CA PHE A 201 0.71 -13.03 -0.84
C PHE A 201 -0.07 -14.33 -0.90
N PHE A 202 -0.50 -14.69 -2.11
CA PHE A 202 -1.11 -15.97 -2.42
C PHE A 202 -0.37 -16.62 -3.58
N GLU A 203 -0.11 -17.91 -3.50
CA GLU A 203 0.46 -18.70 -4.59
C GLU A 203 -0.64 -19.60 -5.18
N LYS A 204 -0.64 -19.76 -6.52
CA LYS A 204 -1.43 -20.80 -7.17
C LYS A 204 -0.69 -22.14 -7.03
N ALA A 205 -1.25 -23.04 -6.22
CA ALA A 205 -0.75 -24.39 -6.02
C ALA A 205 -1.77 -25.41 -6.58
N GLY A 206 -1.49 -25.92 -7.79
CA GLY A 206 -2.46 -26.72 -8.54
C GLY A 206 -3.71 -25.90 -8.86
N ASP A 207 -4.88 -26.40 -8.49
CA ASP A 207 -6.17 -25.73 -8.73
C ASP A 207 -6.57 -24.72 -7.63
N SER A 208 -5.78 -24.60 -6.56
CA SER A 208 -6.09 -23.76 -5.40
C SER A 208 -5.17 -22.54 -5.29
N TRP A 209 -5.66 -21.51 -4.61
CA TRP A 209 -4.81 -20.40 -4.14
C TRP A 209 -4.59 -20.52 -2.63
N VAL A 210 -3.33 -20.50 -2.22
CA VAL A 210 -2.92 -20.65 -0.82
C VAL A 210 -2.14 -19.43 -0.38
N ARG A 211 -2.40 -18.96 0.83
CA ARG A 211 -1.60 -17.87 1.42
C ARG A 211 -0.19 -18.36 1.69
N VAL A 212 0.79 -17.56 1.29
CA VAL A 212 2.21 -17.83 1.51
C VAL A 212 2.89 -16.65 2.20
N ASP A 213 4.03 -16.89 2.85
CA ASP A 213 4.85 -15.82 3.37
C ASP A 213 5.61 -15.09 2.24
N VAL A 214 6.15 -13.92 2.57
CA VAL A 214 6.89 -13.08 1.62
C VAL A 214 8.13 -13.77 1.05
N THR A 215 8.77 -14.65 1.80
CA THR A 215 10.01 -15.34 1.36
C THR A 215 9.67 -16.38 0.28
N ALA A 216 8.60 -17.14 0.48
CA ALA A 216 8.10 -18.08 -0.52
C ALA A 216 7.66 -17.35 -1.79
N ALA A 217 6.85 -16.29 -1.64
CA ALA A 217 6.42 -15.45 -2.77
C ALA A 217 7.61 -14.85 -3.54
N ALA A 218 8.60 -14.28 -2.84
CA ALA A 218 9.76 -13.65 -3.44
C ALA A 218 10.61 -14.61 -4.28
N LYS A 219 10.76 -15.87 -3.83
CA LYS A 219 11.46 -16.91 -4.62
C LYS A 219 10.75 -17.23 -5.93
N ILE A 220 9.42 -17.32 -5.90
CA ILE A 220 8.63 -17.58 -7.12
C ILE A 220 8.70 -16.36 -8.05
N LEU A 221 8.53 -15.15 -7.52
CA LEU A 221 8.63 -13.91 -8.28
C LEU A 221 10.01 -13.72 -8.90
N ASN A 222 11.09 -14.01 -8.17
CA ASN A 222 12.46 -14.03 -8.70
C ASN A 222 12.63 -15.08 -9.81
N GLY A 223 11.99 -16.25 -9.66
CA GLY A 223 11.97 -17.28 -10.69
C GLY A 223 11.24 -16.87 -11.99
N ILE A 224 10.28 -15.94 -11.91
CA ILE A 224 9.61 -15.34 -13.08
C ILE A 224 10.44 -14.17 -13.63
N ASN A 225 11.02 -13.38 -12.74
CA ASN A 225 11.83 -12.21 -13.07
C ASN A 225 13.07 -12.16 -12.18
N PRO A 226 14.25 -12.58 -12.68
CA PRO A 226 15.49 -12.59 -11.89
C PRO A 226 15.94 -11.23 -11.34
N SER A 227 15.42 -10.12 -11.89
CA SER A 227 15.66 -8.78 -11.36
C SER A 227 14.83 -8.45 -10.11
N PHE A 228 13.76 -9.22 -9.83
CA PHE A 228 13.03 -9.12 -8.58
C PHE A 228 13.83 -9.79 -7.46
N SER A 229 14.01 -9.13 -6.31
CA SER A 229 14.83 -9.68 -5.23
C SER A 229 14.23 -10.95 -4.63
N ALA A 230 14.99 -12.04 -4.58
CA ALA A 230 14.60 -13.26 -3.88
C ALA A 230 14.51 -13.06 -2.35
N ASP A 231 15.18 -12.03 -1.83
CA ASP A 231 15.18 -11.63 -0.42
C ASP A 231 14.24 -10.45 -0.14
N TYR A 232 13.31 -10.17 -1.06
CA TYR A 232 12.33 -9.09 -0.92
C TYR A 232 11.66 -9.12 0.46
N LYS A 233 11.58 -7.94 1.07
CA LYS A 233 10.86 -7.69 2.32
C LYS A 233 9.62 -6.89 1.99
N THR A 234 8.53 -7.19 2.69
CA THR A 234 7.27 -6.47 2.51
C THR A 234 7.49 -4.99 2.68
N GLN A 235 6.89 -4.21 1.79
CA GLN A 235 6.89 -2.76 1.94
C GLN A 235 5.98 -2.36 3.09
N TYR A 236 4.87 -3.09 3.26
CA TYR A 236 3.89 -2.86 4.30
C TYR A 236 4.00 -3.92 5.42
N ASP A 237 3.13 -3.85 6.42
CA ASP A 237 3.09 -4.89 7.45
C ASP A 237 2.71 -6.24 6.82
N GLY A 238 3.50 -7.29 7.08
CA GLY A 238 3.20 -8.65 6.63
C GLY A 238 2.09 -9.39 7.41
N PHE A 239 1.56 -8.78 8.48
CA PHE A 239 0.52 -9.35 9.36
C PHE A 239 -0.68 -8.38 9.37
N SER A 240 -1.94 -8.70 9.03
CA SER A 240 -2.77 -9.92 9.20
C SER A 240 -4.08 -9.80 8.39
N VAL A 241 -4.67 -10.89 7.83
CA VAL A 241 -5.88 -11.59 8.36
C VAL A 241 -5.67 -13.09 8.68
N TYR A 242 -6.12 -13.68 9.77
CA TYR A 242 -5.69 -13.46 11.14
C TYR A 242 -5.24 -14.82 11.72
N GLY A 243 -3.93 -14.99 11.96
CA GLY A 243 -3.47 -15.64 13.18
C GLY A 243 -3.22 -17.15 13.25
N VAL A 244 -3.26 -17.97 12.20
CA VAL A 244 -2.68 -19.34 12.25
C VAL A 244 -2.13 -19.75 10.87
N PHE A 245 -0.85 -20.10 10.83
CA PHE A 245 -0.31 -20.99 9.79
C PHE A 245 -0.97 -22.36 9.97
N SER A 246 -2.01 -22.68 9.21
CA SER A 246 -2.31 -24.09 8.95
C SER A 246 -1.43 -24.52 7.80
N ALA A 247 -0.25 -25.06 8.12
CA ALA A 247 0.45 -25.91 7.18
C ALA A 247 -0.53 -27.00 6.75
N VAL A 248 -1.02 -26.95 5.50
CA VAL A 248 -1.72 -28.08 4.92
C VAL A 248 -0.66 -29.16 4.71
N ALA A 249 -0.55 -30.06 5.69
CA ALA A 249 0.08 -31.34 5.47
C ALA A 249 -0.78 -32.07 4.44
N VAL A 250 -0.33 -32.09 3.19
CA VAL A 250 -0.87 -32.99 2.17
C VAL A 250 -0.52 -34.41 2.62
N VAL A 251 -1.48 -35.11 3.21
CA VAL A 251 -1.40 -36.56 3.41
C VAL A 251 -1.82 -37.21 2.10
N PHE A 252 -0.86 -37.78 1.37
CA PHE A 252 -1.18 -38.75 0.32
C PHE A 252 -1.62 -40.04 1.01
N ALA A 253 -2.88 -40.42 0.85
CA ALA A 253 -3.29 -41.80 1.08
C ALA A 253 -2.85 -42.63 -0.15
N VAL A 254 -2.00 -43.63 0.09
CA VAL A 254 -1.75 -44.75 -0.82
C VAL A 254 -2.77 -45.84 -0.51
#